data_AF-A0A0Q8QNZ2-F1
#
_entry.id   AF-A0A0Q8QNZ2-F1
#
_cell.length_a   1.000
_cell.length_b   1.000
_cell.length_c   1.000
_cell.angle_alpha   90.00
_cell.angle_beta   90.00
_cell.angle_gamma   90.00
#
_symmetry.space_group_name_H-M   'P 1'
#
loop_
_entity.id
_entity.type
_entity.pdbx_description
1 polymer ?
#
loop_
_entity_poly.entity_id
_entity_poly.type
_entity_poly.pdbx_seq_one_letter_code
_entity_poly.pdbx_strand_id
1 'polypeptide(L)'
;MPSPISNRRRNVLLGAATAVAAAGASFSASAAPAAAKGSAAAGRTSGTFTTRDGVEIYYKDWGPRNGPVVVFSHGWPLNSDSWESQMLFLADHGFRTIAHDRRGHGRSSQPWDGNDMDHYADDLAQLLDLLDVKNAALFGFSTGGGEVARYLSRHGSKRIAKAGLISAVPPQMLKTAANPGGLPMEVFDGIRAGSLKDRSQLYLDIASGPFFNFNRPGAKPSPGMINAWWMQGMMAGHKNTYDCIKAFSETDFSADLKKIDIPMLVLHGDDDQIVPIDASAKAAAKLLKNAKLVVYPGAPHGLTDTHKDRLNADLLAFIKG
;
A
#
# COMPACT_ATOMS: atom_id res chain seq x y z
N MET A 1 15.13 -46.37 42.87
CA MET A 1 16.36 -46.72 42.12
C MET A 1 16.08 -48.01 41.36
N PRO A 2 16.50 -48.21 40.10
CA PRO A 2 17.33 -47.37 39.25
C PRO A 2 16.62 -46.88 37.96
N SER A 3 17.29 -45.94 37.29
CA SER A 3 17.20 -45.54 35.87
C SER A 3 18.65 -45.74 35.31
N PRO A 4 19.07 -45.39 34.08
CA PRO A 4 18.37 -44.88 32.88
C PRO A 4 18.98 -45.43 31.55
N ILE A 5 18.86 -44.65 30.45
CA ILE A 5 19.72 -44.57 29.22
C ILE A 5 19.23 -45.43 28.05
N SER A 6 19.21 -45.01 26.78
CA SER A 6 19.41 -43.76 26.01
C SER A 6 19.15 -44.13 24.54
N ASN A 7 18.83 -43.19 23.66
CA ASN A 7 19.29 -43.31 22.27
C ASN A 7 19.49 -41.93 21.59
N ARG A 8 20.76 -41.65 21.25
CA ARG A 8 21.19 -40.58 20.34
C ARG A 8 21.77 -41.19 19.05
N ARG A 9 21.33 -40.59 17.95
CA ARG A 9 21.88 -40.46 16.58
C ARG A 9 23.31 -40.98 16.32
N ARG A 10 23.49 -41.67 15.19
CA ARG A 10 24.17 -41.20 13.94
C ARG A 10 24.50 -42.42 13.08
N ASN A 11 24.39 -42.30 11.76
CA ASN A 11 25.32 -42.95 10.84
C ASN A 11 25.57 -42.07 9.62
N VAL A 12 26.86 -41.97 9.32
CA VAL A 12 27.54 -41.29 8.21
C VAL A 12 27.89 -42.35 7.18
N LEU A 13 27.98 -41.99 5.90
CA LEU A 13 28.74 -42.77 4.91
C LEU A 13 29.54 -41.82 4.02
N LEU A 14 30.86 -42.07 4.01
CA LEU A 14 31.87 -41.51 3.12
C LEU A 14 31.87 -42.24 1.76
N GLY A 15 32.32 -41.55 0.71
CA GLY A 15 32.79 -42.14 -0.55
C GLY A 15 33.84 -41.25 -1.23
N ALA A 16 35.02 -41.81 -1.48
CA ALA A 16 36.26 -41.22 -2.00
C ALA A 16 36.18 -40.88 -3.51
N ALA A 17 36.67 -39.71 -3.97
CA ALA A 17 38.01 -39.40 -4.54
C ALA A 17 38.33 -39.94 -5.94
N THR A 18 38.56 -39.03 -6.90
CA THR A 18 39.54 -39.16 -8.01
C THR A 18 39.93 -37.77 -8.54
N ALA A 19 41.24 -37.54 -8.70
CA ALA A 19 41.84 -36.37 -9.32
C ALA A 19 42.33 -36.70 -10.74
N VAL A 20 42.20 -35.76 -11.68
CA VAL A 20 42.89 -35.78 -12.99
C VAL A 20 43.36 -34.36 -13.34
N ALA A 21 44.56 -34.29 -13.89
CA ALA A 21 45.40 -33.12 -14.13
C ALA A 21 45.01 -32.28 -15.37
N ALA A 22 45.67 -31.11 -15.45
CA ALA A 22 45.45 -29.96 -16.31
C ALA A 22 45.59 -30.18 -17.84
N ALA A 23 44.83 -29.38 -18.59
CA ALA A 23 45.16 -28.96 -19.95
C ALA A 23 44.65 -27.53 -20.18
N GLY A 24 45.55 -26.64 -20.64
CA GLY A 24 45.24 -25.26 -20.96
C GLY A 24 44.34 -25.14 -22.20
N ALA A 25 43.45 -24.15 -22.18
CA ALA A 25 42.71 -23.71 -23.35
C ALA A 25 42.62 -22.18 -23.35
N SER A 26 42.98 -21.61 -24.49
CA SER A 26 43.10 -20.20 -24.80
C SER A 26 41.82 -19.39 -24.52
N PHE A 27 41.98 -18.20 -23.94
CA PHE A 27 40.90 -17.21 -23.86
C PHE A 27 40.61 -16.66 -25.26
N SER A 28 39.62 -17.24 -25.95
CA SER A 28 38.95 -16.57 -27.06
C SER A 28 37.94 -15.57 -26.48
N ALA A 29 38.12 -14.28 -26.79
CA ALA A 29 37.19 -13.23 -26.42
C ALA A 29 35.79 -13.58 -26.96
N SER A 30 34.87 -13.89 -26.05
CA SER A 30 33.46 -14.02 -26.36
C SER A 30 32.93 -12.62 -26.68
N ALA A 31 32.55 -12.41 -27.94
CA ALA A 31 31.74 -11.26 -28.32
C ALA A 31 30.49 -11.23 -27.43
N ALA A 32 30.24 -10.08 -26.79
CA ALA A 32 29.04 -9.87 -26.00
C ALA A 32 27.80 -10.26 -26.83
N PRO A 33 26.85 -11.03 -26.28
CA PRO A 33 25.62 -11.30 -27.00
C PRO A 33 24.93 -9.97 -27.24
N ALA A 34 24.67 -9.66 -28.51
CA ALA A 34 23.78 -8.58 -28.89
C ALA A 34 22.49 -8.70 -28.05
N ALA A 35 22.11 -7.62 -27.37
CA ALA A 35 20.89 -7.57 -26.58
C ALA A 35 19.73 -8.10 -27.43
N ALA A 36 19.18 -9.25 -27.03
CA ALA A 36 18.07 -9.87 -27.71
C ALA A 36 16.86 -8.92 -27.61
N LYS A 37 16.59 -8.20 -28.70
CA LYS A 37 15.26 -7.65 -28.94
C LYS A 37 14.33 -8.82 -29.22
N GLY A 38 13.48 -9.13 -28.26
CA GLY A 38 12.26 -9.91 -28.51
C GLY A 38 11.99 -11.01 -27.50
N SER A 39 11.21 -10.65 -26.49
CA SER A 39 10.01 -11.42 -26.17
C SER A 39 8.94 -10.37 -25.86
N ALA A 40 7.84 -10.39 -26.59
CA ALA A 40 6.61 -9.78 -26.12
C ALA A 40 6.28 -10.55 -24.83
N ALA A 41 6.78 -10.02 -23.71
CA ALA A 41 6.81 -10.70 -22.43
C ALA A 41 5.42 -11.22 -22.14
N ALA A 42 5.31 -12.50 -21.78
CA ALA A 42 4.17 -13.02 -21.04
C ALA A 42 3.76 -11.92 -20.04
N GLY A 43 2.58 -11.33 -20.23
CA GLY A 43 2.33 -9.96 -19.78
C GLY A 43 2.65 -9.81 -18.30
N ARG A 44 3.63 -8.96 -17.95
CA ARG A 44 4.15 -8.79 -16.58
C ARG A 44 3.01 -8.70 -15.56
N THR A 45 2.84 -9.72 -14.72
CA THR A 45 1.83 -9.74 -13.64
C THR A 45 2.28 -9.01 -12.38
N SER A 46 3.59 -8.77 -12.27
CA SER A 46 4.25 -7.90 -11.29
C SER A 46 5.64 -7.51 -11.81
N GLY A 47 6.29 -6.55 -11.15
CA GLY A 47 7.65 -6.12 -11.48
C GLY A 47 8.22 -5.16 -10.44
N THR A 48 9.48 -4.79 -10.63
CA THR A 48 10.11 -3.68 -9.92
C THR A 48 10.57 -2.62 -10.92
N PHE A 49 10.73 -1.39 -10.44
CA PHE A 49 11.46 -0.34 -11.16
C PHE A 49 12.25 0.50 -10.19
N THR A 50 13.31 1.14 -10.68
CA THR A 50 14.13 2.05 -9.88
C THR A 50 13.73 3.49 -10.17
N THR A 51 13.40 4.24 -9.13
CA THR A 51 13.12 5.68 -9.20
C THR A 51 14.39 6.47 -9.52
N ARG A 52 14.25 7.74 -9.89
CA ARG A 52 15.37 8.65 -10.17
C ARG A 52 16.31 8.83 -8.97
N ASP A 53 15.81 8.71 -7.74
CA ASP A 53 16.58 8.78 -6.50
C ASP A 53 17.08 7.41 -6.01
N GLY A 54 16.95 6.35 -6.83
CA GLY A 54 17.56 5.04 -6.55
C GLY A 54 16.74 4.10 -5.67
N VAL A 55 15.45 4.38 -5.45
CA VAL A 55 14.54 3.51 -4.69
C VAL A 55 13.96 2.46 -5.63
N GLU A 56 14.01 1.19 -5.22
CA GLU A 56 13.33 0.12 -5.96
C GLU A 56 11.88 0.02 -5.49
N ILE A 57 10.94 0.19 -6.41
CA ILE A 57 9.50 0.11 -6.15
C ILE A 57 8.93 -1.15 -6.79
N TYR A 58 8.33 -2.00 -5.97
CA TYR A 58 7.56 -3.16 -6.42
C TYR A 58 6.15 -2.76 -6.82
N TYR A 59 5.60 -3.40 -7.85
CA TYR A 59 4.21 -3.28 -8.22
C TYR A 59 3.62 -4.58 -8.79
N LYS A 60 2.30 -4.68 -8.68
CA LYS A 60 1.42 -5.66 -9.34
C LYS A 60 0.75 -5.01 -10.53
N ASP A 61 0.51 -5.77 -11.58
CA ASP A 61 -0.17 -5.33 -12.80
C ASP A 61 -0.99 -6.49 -13.38
N TRP A 62 -2.27 -6.55 -12.99
CA TRP A 62 -3.17 -7.67 -13.28
C TRP A 62 -4.26 -7.28 -14.29
N GLY A 63 -4.94 -8.28 -14.84
CA GLY A 63 -6.05 -8.09 -15.77
C GLY A 63 -5.63 -7.88 -17.23
N PRO A 64 -6.59 -7.61 -18.13
CA PRO A 64 -6.35 -7.44 -19.56
C PRO A 64 -5.48 -6.20 -19.84
N ARG A 65 -4.40 -6.36 -20.61
CA ARG A 65 -3.42 -5.28 -20.88
C ARG A 65 -4.01 -4.05 -21.59
N ASN A 66 -5.07 -4.26 -22.38
CA ASN A 66 -5.78 -3.21 -23.11
C ASN A 66 -7.07 -2.76 -22.39
N GLY A 67 -7.32 -3.25 -21.18
CA GLY A 67 -8.48 -2.84 -20.39
C GLY A 67 -8.32 -1.43 -19.81
N PRO A 68 -9.43 -0.77 -19.45
CA PRO A 68 -9.38 0.48 -18.70
C PRO A 68 -8.59 0.29 -17.40
N VAL A 69 -7.76 1.27 -17.05
CA VAL A 69 -6.77 1.14 -15.98
C VAL A 69 -7.32 1.63 -14.65
N VAL A 70 -7.10 0.87 -13.59
CA VAL A 70 -7.37 1.24 -12.21
C VAL A 70 -6.09 1.08 -11.40
N VAL A 71 -5.68 2.15 -10.72
CA VAL A 71 -4.46 2.19 -9.90
C VAL A 71 -4.85 2.31 -8.43
N PHE A 72 -4.18 1.54 -7.58
CA PHE A 72 -4.41 1.50 -6.15
C PHE A 72 -3.17 1.91 -5.36
N SER A 73 -3.38 2.77 -4.34
CA SER A 73 -2.40 3.16 -3.34
C SER A 73 -2.84 2.69 -1.96
N HIS A 74 -1.99 1.94 -1.25
CA HIS A 74 -2.32 1.30 0.02
C HIS A 74 -2.12 2.23 1.24
N GLY A 75 -2.73 1.83 2.36
CA GLY A 75 -2.59 2.49 3.67
C GLY A 75 -1.33 2.07 4.43
N TRP A 76 -1.05 2.75 5.53
CA TRP A 76 0.03 2.39 6.47
C TRP A 76 -0.40 1.27 7.44
N PRO A 77 0.50 0.35 7.84
CA PRO A 77 1.85 0.08 7.35
C PRO A 77 1.86 -1.03 6.29
N LEU A 78 0.82 -1.10 5.47
CA LEU A 78 0.52 -2.25 4.59
C LEU A 78 1.36 -2.23 3.31
N ASN A 79 0.97 -3.05 2.33
CA ASN A 79 1.51 -3.03 0.98
C ASN A 79 0.40 -3.34 -0.05
N SER A 80 0.74 -3.52 -1.33
CA SER A 80 -0.22 -3.79 -2.40
C SER A 80 -1.03 -5.09 -2.25
N ASP A 81 -0.69 -5.97 -1.29
CA ASP A 81 -1.49 -7.16 -0.98
C ASP A 81 -2.84 -6.80 -0.34
N SER A 82 -2.92 -5.69 0.39
CA SER A 82 -4.17 -5.19 0.98
C SER A 82 -5.29 -4.88 -0.03
N TRP A 83 -4.96 -4.72 -1.31
CA TRP A 83 -5.93 -4.41 -2.36
C TRP A 83 -6.40 -5.62 -3.16
N GLU A 84 -5.94 -6.84 -2.85
CA GLU A 84 -6.17 -8.01 -3.71
C GLU A 84 -7.65 -8.29 -4.00
N SER A 85 -8.54 -8.03 -3.04
CA SER A 85 -9.99 -8.25 -3.20
C SER A 85 -10.59 -7.31 -4.25
N GLN A 86 -10.18 -6.04 -4.26
CA GLN A 86 -10.64 -5.06 -5.24
C GLN A 86 -9.97 -5.25 -6.59
N MET A 87 -8.66 -5.58 -6.59
CA MET A 87 -7.91 -5.83 -7.82
C MET A 87 -8.47 -7.04 -8.57
N LEU A 88 -8.66 -8.17 -7.88
CA LEU A 88 -9.23 -9.38 -8.48
C LEU A 88 -10.62 -9.10 -9.05
N PHE A 89 -11.49 -8.48 -8.25
CA PHE A 89 -12.85 -8.16 -8.68
C PHE A 89 -12.88 -7.29 -9.94
N LEU A 90 -12.12 -6.19 -9.99
CA LEU A 90 -12.11 -5.32 -11.16
C LEU A 90 -11.41 -5.97 -12.36
N ALA A 91 -10.39 -6.80 -12.15
CA ALA A 91 -9.76 -7.57 -13.22
C ALA A 91 -10.76 -8.54 -13.88
N ASP A 92 -11.59 -9.22 -13.10
CA ASP A 92 -12.67 -10.08 -13.59
C ASP A 92 -13.77 -9.27 -14.33
N HIS A 93 -13.87 -7.96 -14.07
CA HIS A 93 -14.74 -7.04 -14.79
C HIS A 93 -14.06 -6.35 -15.99
N GLY A 94 -12.89 -6.85 -16.41
CA GLY A 94 -12.20 -6.41 -17.63
C GLY A 94 -11.29 -5.19 -17.45
N PHE A 95 -10.98 -4.78 -16.22
CA PHE A 95 -10.06 -3.68 -15.95
C PHE A 95 -8.61 -4.17 -15.81
N ARG A 96 -7.64 -3.36 -16.22
CA ARG A 96 -6.24 -3.54 -15.84
C ARG A 96 -6.03 -2.93 -14.45
N THR A 97 -5.65 -3.72 -13.47
CA THR A 97 -5.48 -3.23 -12.08
C THR A 97 -4.01 -3.19 -11.70
N ILE A 98 -3.54 -2.04 -11.24
CA ILE A 98 -2.16 -1.79 -10.84
C ILE A 98 -2.14 -1.40 -9.36
N ALA A 99 -1.25 -1.98 -8.58
CA ALA A 99 -1.02 -1.56 -7.19
C ALA A 99 0.48 -1.65 -6.89
N HIS A 100 1.02 -0.64 -6.22
CA HIS A 100 2.44 -0.59 -5.89
C HIS A 100 2.67 -0.65 -4.39
N ASP A 101 3.84 -1.12 -4.01
CA ASP A 101 4.31 -1.02 -2.63
C ASP A 101 5.02 0.32 -2.48
N ARG A 102 4.55 1.18 -1.58
CA ARG A 102 5.20 2.44 -1.25
C ARG A 102 6.67 2.20 -0.86
N ARG A 103 7.57 3.17 -1.09
CA ARG A 103 8.96 3.08 -0.61
C ARG A 103 9.01 2.63 0.85
N GLY A 104 9.86 1.64 1.13
CA GLY A 104 10.00 1.04 2.44
C GLY A 104 8.85 0.17 2.93
N HIS A 105 7.88 -0.15 2.09
CA HIS A 105 6.77 -1.05 2.42
C HIS A 105 6.85 -2.31 1.56
N GLY A 106 6.35 -3.42 2.10
CA GLY A 106 6.25 -4.70 1.37
C GLY A 106 7.58 -5.13 0.73
N ARG A 107 7.61 -5.18 -0.60
CA ARG A 107 8.73 -5.64 -1.42
C ARG A 107 9.57 -4.50 -2.02
N SER A 108 9.17 -3.24 -1.81
CA SER A 108 9.98 -2.10 -2.22
C SER A 108 11.22 -1.98 -1.32
N SER A 109 12.30 -1.38 -1.84
CA SER A 109 13.50 -1.15 -1.04
C SER A 109 13.21 -0.24 0.16
N GLN A 110 14.07 -0.29 1.17
CA GLN A 110 13.87 0.39 2.47
C GLN A 110 14.83 1.58 2.60
N PRO A 111 14.63 2.69 1.84
CA PRO A 111 15.49 3.86 1.95
C PRO A 111 15.35 4.49 3.33
N TRP A 112 16.44 5.04 3.86
CA TRP A 112 16.41 5.68 5.17
C TRP A 112 15.62 7.00 5.15
N ASP A 113 15.70 7.73 4.04
CA ASP A 113 15.17 9.09 3.86
C ASP A 113 14.04 9.15 2.81
N GLY A 114 13.45 10.34 2.68
CA GLY A 114 12.35 10.60 1.74
C GLY A 114 11.04 9.90 2.11
N ASN A 115 10.81 9.62 3.39
CA ASN A 115 9.57 9.02 3.88
C ASN A 115 8.49 10.10 4.12
N ASP A 116 8.12 10.79 3.05
CA ASP A 116 7.14 11.88 3.07
C ASP A 116 6.24 11.85 1.83
N MET A 117 5.14 12.60 1.90
CA MET A 117 4.09 12.58 0.87
C MET A 117 4.55 13.09 -0.50
N ASP A 118 5.57 13.94 -0.56
CA ASP A 118 6.11 14.43 -1.83
C ASP A 118 6.86 13.32 -2.56
N HIS A 119 7.72 12.60 -1.86
CA HIS A 119 8.40 11.44 -2.41
C HIS A 119 7.43 10.31 -2.76
N TYR A 120 6.41 10.05 -1.93
CA TYR A 120 5.38 9.05 -2.24
C TYR A 120 4.62 9.39 -3.54
N ALA A 121 4.27 10.65 -3.72
CA ALA A 121 3.63 11.13 -4.95
C ALA A 121 4.56 11.04 -6.17
N ASP A 122 5.84 11.35 -6.00
CA ASP A 122 6.83 11.31 -7.08
C ASP A 122 7.19 9.87 -7.49
N ASP A 123 7.18 8.91 -6.57
CA ASP A 123 7.30 7.47 -6.85
C ASP A 123 6.11 6.98 -7.67
N LEU A 124 4.89 7.32 -7.25
CA LEU A 124 3.67 6.99 -8.00
C LEU A 124 3.71 7.59 -9.40
N ALA A 125 4.11 8.85 -9.55
CA ALA A 125 4.24 9.49 -10.86
C ALA A 125 5.20 8.73 -11.80
N GLN A 126 6.35 8.31 -11.29
CA GLN A 126 7.32 7.54 -12.05
C GLN A 126 6.80 6.17 -12.46
N LEU A 127 6.01 5.50 -11.62
CA LEU A 127 5.33 4.25 -11.99
C LEU A 127 4.33 4.47 -13.13
N LEU A 128 3.50 5.51 -13.03
CA LEU A 128 2.51 5.83 -14.06
C LEU A 128 3.16 6.21 -15.39
N ASP A 129 4.31 6.87 -15.35
CA ASP A 129 5.12 7.16 -16.54
C ASP A 129 5.72 5.88 -17.14
N LEU A 130 6.33 5.02 -16.31
CA LEU A 130 6.92 3.75 -16.74
C LEU A 130 5.91 2.85 -17.46
N LEU A 131 4.69 2.77 -16.92
CA LEU A 131 3.63 1.91 -17.46
C LEU A 131 2.77 2.60 -18.53
N ASP A 132 3.13 3.83 -18.92
CA ASP A 132 2.40 4.71 -19.82
C ASP A 132 0.89 4.78 -19.53
N VAL A 133 0.55 4.94 -18.25
CA VAL A 133 -0.85 4.96 -17.79
C VAL A 133 -1.55 6.21 -18.30
N LYS A 134 -2.74 6.04 -18.88
CA LYS A 134 -3.60 7.10 -19.42
C LYS A 134 -5.05 6.83 -19.06
N ASN A 135 -5.81 7.90 -18.81
CA ASN A 135 -7.24 7.86 -18.51
C ASN A 135 -7.62 6.84 -17.42
N ALA A 136 -6.79 6.74 -16.37
CA ALA A 136 -6.99 5.76 -15.31
C ALA A 136 -7.94 6.27 -14.21
N ALA A 137 -8.52 5.34 -13.45
CA ALA A 137 -9.04 5.63 -12.13
C ALA A 137 -7.94 5.43 -11.07
N LEU A 138 -7.83 6.32 -10.08
CA LEU A 138 -6.81 6.25 -9.02
C LEU A 138 -7.46 6.24 -7.63
N PHE A 139 -7.33 5.13 -6.89
CA PHE A 139 -7.91 4.97 -5.55
C PHE A 139 -6.84 4.85 -4.48
N GLY A 140 -7.00 5.61 -3.40
CA GLY A 140 -6.11 5.58 -2.26
C GLY A 140 -6.87 5.20 -0.99
N PHE A 141 -6.35 4.24 -0.24
CA PHE A 141 -6.87 3.84 1.07
C PHE A 141 -6.04 4.44 2.19
N SER A 142 -6.68 5.07 3.19
CA SER A 142 -6.00 5.62 4.36
C SER A 142 -4.86 6.57 3.97
N THR A 143 -3.62 6.29 4.37
CA THR A 143 -2.40 7.00 3.93
C THR A 143 -2.30 7.13 2.40
N GLY A 144 -2.69 6.09 1.66
CA GLY A 144 -2.70 6.11 0.21
C GLY A 144 -3.65 7.14 -0.39
N GLY A 145 -4.72 7.53 0.31
CA GLY A 145 -5.55 8.65 -0.11
C GLY A 145 -4.83 10.00 -0.02
N GLY A 146 -3.94 10.16 0.98
CA GLY A 146 -3.03 11.31 1.05
C GLY A 146 -2.04 11.34 -0.11
N GLU A 147 -1.45 10.19 -0.44
CA GLU A 147 -0.58 10.05 -1.61
C GLU A 147 -1.31 10.40 -2.92
N VAL A 148 -2.56 9.94 -3.10
CA VAL A 148 -3.40 10.30 -4.25
C VAL A 148 -3.64 11.81 -4.32
N ALA A 149 -4.01 12.44 -3.20
CA ALA A 149 -4.23 13.89 -3.16
C ALA A 149 -2.94 14.67 -3.50
N ARG A 150 -1.80 14.27 -2.92
CA ARG A 150 -0.51 14.90 -3.18
C ARG A 150 -0.05 14.69 -4.62
N TYR A 151 -0.24 13.50 -5.17
CA TYR A 151 0.03 13.20 -6.57
C TYR A 151 -0.76 14.12 -7.50
N LEU A 152 -2.08 14.20 -7.34
CA LEU A 152 -2.93 15.04 -8.19
C LEU A 152 -2.57 16.53 -8.09
N SER A 153 -2.15 17.00 -6.92
CA SER A 153 -1.71 18.39 -6.71
C SER A 153 -0.36 18.71 -7.34
N ARG A 154 0.60 17.78 -7.31
CA ARG A 154 1.97 17.96 -7.83
C ARG A 154 2.10 17.67 -9.32
N HIS A 155 1.42 16.64 -9.80
CA HIS A 155 1.58 16.09 -11.15
C HIS A 155 0.35 16.32 -12.05
N GLY A 156 -0.72 16.87 -11.48
CA GLY A 156 -1.97 17.14 -12.19
C GLY A 156 -2.80 15.88 -12.48
N SER A 157 -3.92 16.09 -13.17
CA SER A 157 -4.90 15.04 -13.47
C SER A 157 -4.80 14.50 -14.90
N LYS A 158 -3.78 14.88 -15.69
CA LYS A 158 -3.70 14.51 -17.13
C LYS A 158 -3.77 13.00 -17.41
N ARG A 159 -3.26 12.15 -16.51
CA ARG A 159 -3.31 10.69 -16.63
C ARG A 159 -4.53 10.05 -15.94
N ILE A 160 -5.25 10.82 -15.11
CA ILE A 160 -6.26 10.32 -14.18
C ILE A 160 -7.62 10.92 -14.53
N ALA A 161 -8.55 10.07 -14.97
CA ALA A 161 -9.90 10.49 -15.32
C ALA A 161 -10.80 10.66 -14.09
N LYS A 162 -10.62 9.81 -13.07
CA LYS A 162 -11.39 9.80 -11.82
C LYS A 162 -10.48 9.38 -10.68
N ALA A 163 -10.75 9.82 -9.46
CA ALA A 163 -10.03 9.33 -8.30
C ALA A 163 -10.93 9.13 -7.09
N GLY A 164 -10.44 8.43 -6.08
CA GLY A 164 -11.17 8.23 -4.85
C GLY A 164 -10.32 8.08 -3.60
N LEU A 165 -10.90 8.54 -2.50
CA LEU A 165 -10.33 8.60 -1.17
C LEU A 165 -11.15 7.67 -0.27
N ILE A 166 -10.57 6.51 0.08
CA ILE A 166 -11.24 5.45 0.83
C ILE A 166 -10.69 5.42 2.25
N SER A 167 -11.50 5.72 3.26
CA SER A 167 -11.09 5.86 4.66
C SER A 167 -9.82 6.73 4.82
N ALA A 168 -9.71 7.80 4.03
CA ALA A 168 -8.43 8.47 3.75
C ALA A 168 -8.04 9.55 4.77
N VAL A 169 -6.75 9.81 4.94
CA VAL A 169 -6.21 10.82 5.88
C VAL A 169 -6.47 12.30 5.56
N PRO A 170 -6.68 12.75 4.29
CA PRO A 170 -6.97 14.15 4.01
C PRO A 170 -8.28 14.64 4.64
N PRO A 171 -8.38 15.95 5.00
CA PRO A 171 -7.40 17.01 4.74
C PRO A 171 -6.20 17.03 5.69
N GLN A 172 -6.38 16.72 6.97
CA GLN A 172 -5.30 16.60 7.95
C GLN A 172 -5.82 15.84 9.18
N MET A 173 -5.03 14.90 9.71
CA MET A 173 -5.43 14.19 10.94
C MET A 173 -5.06 14.96 12.20
N LEU A 174 -3.88 15.59 12.22
CA LEU A 174 -3.38 16.33 13.38
C LEU A 174 -4.28 17.51 13.73
N LYS A 175 -4.55 17.66 15.03
CA LYS A 175 -5.19 18.85 15.60
C LYS A 175 -4.27 20.05 15.47
N THR A 176 -4.76 21.10 14.83
CA THR A 176 -4.06 22.39 14.71
C THR A 176 -5.04 23.53 14.96
N ALA A 177 -4.57 24.77 14.97
CA ALA A 177 -5.47 25.93 15.03
C ALA A 177 -6.42 25.99 13.82
N ALA A 178 -5.95 25.55 12.65
CA ALA A 178 -6.76 25.47 11.42
C ALA A 178 -7.62 24.19 11.34
N ASN A 179 -7.28 23.16 12.13
CA ASN A 179 -7.98 21.89 12.22
C ASN A 179 -8.31 21.52 13.68
N PRO A 180 -9.23 22.22 14.35
CA PRO A 180 -9.50 22.02 15.78
C PRO A 180 -10.16 20.66 16.09
N GLY A 181 -10.78 20.02 15.08
CA GLY A 181 -11.39 18.70 15.20
C GLY A 181 -10.44 17.52 14.97
N GLY A 182 -9.16 17.79 14.66
CA GLY A 182 -8.15 16.75 14.49
C GLY A 182 -7.80 16.04 15.81
N LEU A 183 -7.00 14.98 15.70
CA LEU A 183 -6.49 14.21 16.83
C LEU A 183 -5.27 14.91 17.47
N PRO A 184 -5.15 14.86 18.80
CA PRO A 184 -4.04 15.49 19.51
C PRO A 184 -2.71 14.76 19.21
N MET A 185 -1.58 15.47 19.26
CA MET A 185 -0.25 14.95 18.86
C MET A 185 0.15 13.68 19.64
N GLU A 186 -0.29 13.61 20.89
CA GLU A 186 -0.04 12.52 21.83
C GLU A 186 -0.53 11.16 21.29
N VAL A 187 -1.56 11.15 20.44
CA VAL A 187 -2.01 9.93 19.76
C VAL A 187 -0.92 9.41 18.82
N PHE A 188 -0.36 10.27 17.99
CA PHE A 188 0.66 9.89 17.01
C PHE A 188 2.02 9.62 17.67
N ASP A 189 2.36 10.37 18.72
CA ASP A 189 3.52 10.08 19.58
C ASP A 189 3.38 8.73 20.26
N GLY A 190 2.16 8.35 20.68
CA GLY A 190 1.87 7.02 21.20
C GLY A 190 2.15 5.91 20.18
N ILE A 191 1.74 6.09 18.92
CA ILE A 191 2.02 5.13 17.83
C ILE A 191 3.52 5.04 17.55
N ARG A 192 4.23 6.19 17.52
CA ARG A 192 5.69 6.26 17.37
C ARG A 192 6.40 5.53 18.52
N ALA A 193 6.02 5.80 19.76
CA ALA A 193 6.57 5.15 20.94
C ALA A 193 6.29 3.64 20.94
N GLY A 194 5.07 3.21 20.57
CA GLY A 194 4.72 1.81 20.41
C GLY A 194 5.56 1.11 19.34
N SER A 195 5.82 1.78 18.22
CA SER A 195 6.65 1.26 17.13
C SER A 195 8.09 1.01 17.61
N LEU A 196 8.68 1.97 18.33
CA LEU A 196 10.02 1.84 18.89
C LEU A 196 10.12 0.76 19.97
N LYS A 197 9.09 0.64 20.81
CA LYS A 197 9.04 -0.31 21.92
C LYS A 197 8.89 -1.76 21.42
N ASP A 198 7.85 -2.00 20.61
CA ASP A 198 7.54 -3.31 20.05
C ASP A 198 6.57 -3.15 18.87
N ARG A 199 7.12 -2.85 17.69
CA ARG A 199 6.28 -2.71 16.47
C ARG A 199 5.48 -3.96 16.15
N SER A 200 5.99 -5.15 16.47
CA SER A 200 5.31 -6.41 16.14
C SER A 200 4.04 -6.56 16.96
N GLN A 201 4.12 -6.31 18.27
CA GLN A 201 2.95 -6.31 19.14
C GLN A 201 2.00 -5.16 18.81
N LEU A 202 2.51 -3.94 18.55
CA LEU A 202 1.69 -2.80 18.13
C LEU A 202 0.82 -3.16 16.91
N TYR A 203 1.40 -3.84 15.92
CA TYR A 203 0.68 -4.24 14.72
C TYR A 203 -0.41 -5.27 14.98
N LEU A 204 -0.18 -6.23 15.88
CA LEU A 204 -1.22 -7.14 16.34
C LEU A 204 -2.34 -6.40 17.09
N ASP A 205 -1.98 -5.45 17.96
CA ASP A 205 -2.94 -4.69 18.77
C ASP A 205 -3.85 -3.80 17.90
N ILE A 206 -3.28 -3.13 16.90
CA ILE A 206 -4.04 -2.30 15.95
C ILE A 206 -5.02 -3.18 15.15
N ALA A 207 -4.54 -4.29 14.57
CA ALA A 207 -5.36 -5.15 13.73
C ALA A 207 -6.43 -5.92 14.51
N SER A 208 -6.11 -6.38 15.73
CA SER A 208 -7.04 -7.11 16.60
C SER A 208 -8.03 -6.21 17.35
N GLY A 209 -7.81 -4.90 17.35
CA GLY A 209 -8.70 -3.93 17.98
C GLY A 209 -9.33 -2.96 16.97
N PRO A 210 -8.80 -1.72 16.85
CA PRO A 210 -9.50 -0.62 16.19
C PRO A 210 -9.55 -0.69 14.67
N PHE A 211 -8.61 -1.36 13.99
CA PHE A 211 -8.53 -1.28 12.52
C PHE A 211 -9.75 -1.91 11.82
N PHE A 212 -10.21 -3.07 12.31
CA PHE A 212 -11.38 -3.77 11.79
C PHE A 212 -12.59 -3.69 12.73
N ASN A 213 -12.53 -2.84 13.76
CA ASN A 213 -13.51 -2.77 14.86
C ASN A 213 -13.72 -4.11 15.59
N PHE A 214 -12.68 -4.94 15.68
CA PHE A 214 -12.71 -6.19 16.43
C PHE A 214 -12.78 -5.99 17.95
N ASN A 215 -12.55 -4.78 18.43
CA ASN A 215 -12.80 -4.34 19.81
C ASN A 215 -14.27 -3.94 20.10
N ARG A 216 -15.17 -3.95 19.12
CA ARG A 216 -16.59 -3.61 19.34
C ARG A 216 -17.37 -4.78 19.95
N PRO A 217 -18.41 -4.51 20.78
CA PRO A 217 -19.28 -5.56 21.29
C PRO A 217 -19.90 -6.40 20.18
N GLY A 218 -19.81 -7.73 20.31
CA GLY A 218 -20.36 -8.68 19.33
C GLY A 218 -19.52 -8.85 18.05
N ALA A 219 -18.36 -8.18 17.94
CA ALA A 219 -17.45 -8.41 16.84
C ALA A 219 -16.92 -9.86 16.84
N LYS A 220 -16.61 -10.37 15.63
CA LYS A 220 -16.03 -11.70 15.42
C LYS A 220 -14.64 -11.54 14.81
N PRO A 221 -13.58 -11.45 15.63
CA PRO A 221 -12.22 -11.29 15.13
C PRO A 221 -11.81 -12.41 14.18
N SER A 222 -11.15 -12.06 13.09
CA SER A 222 -10.60 -13.02 12.13
C SER A 222 -9.09 -13.11 12.28
N PRO A 223 -8.54 -14.24 12.77
CA PRO A 223 -7.09 -14.44 12.86
C PRO A 223 -6.40 -14.29 11.51
N GLY A 224 -7.05 -14.68 10.41
CA GLY A 224 -6.52 -14.51 9.06
C GLY A 224 -6.33 -13.04 8.69
N MET A 225 -7.32 -12.19 8.97
CA MET A 225 -7.22 -10.74 8.70
C MET A 225 -6.17 -10.08 9.59
N ILE A 226 -6.15 -10.43 10.88
CA ILE A 226 -5.18 -9.89 11.85
C ILE A 226 -3.75 -10.24 11.42
N ASN A 227 -3.50 -11.52 11.12
CA ASN A 227 -2.18 -11.99 10.75
C ASN A 227 -1.74 -11.49 9.38
N ALA A 228 -2.64 -11.35 8.40
CA ALA A 228 -2.33 -10.77 7.10
C ALA A 228 -1.95 -9.28 7.21
N TRP A 229 -2.65 -8.53 8.06
CA TRP A 229 -2.32 -7.13 8.35
C TRP A 229 -0.95 -7.01 9.02
N TRP A 230 -0.73 -7.79 10.08
CA TRP A 230 0.53 -7.85 10.82
C TRP A 230 1.70 -8.24 9.91
N MET A 231 1.53 -9.27 9.08
CA MET A 231 2.57 -9.78 8.19
C MET A 231 3.02 -8.72 7.19
N GLN A 232 2.06 -8.00 6.57
CA GLN A 232 2.38 -6.89 5.66
C GLN A 232 3.17 -5.78 6.37
N GLY A 233 2.76 -5.41 7.58
CA GLY A 233 3.48 -4.42 8.40
C GLY A 233 4.90 -4.86 8.74
N MET A 234 5.10 -6.14 9.06
CA MET A 234 6.41 -6.67 9.42
C MET A 234 7.38 -6.78 8.24
N MET A 235 6.88 -6.87 7.00
CA MET A 235 7.69 -6.78 5.78
C MET A 235 8.26 -5.38 5.55
N ALA A 236 7.59 -4.33 6.06
CA ALA A 236 8.01 -2.96 5.86
C ALA A 236 9.27 -2.60 6.68
N GLY A 237 10.03 -1.64 6.18
CA GLY A 237 11.16 -1.06 6.89
C GLY A 237 10.69 -0.33 8.15
N HIS A 238 11.35 -0.59 9.27
CA HIS A 238 10.99 0.03 10.55
C HIS A 238 11.07 1.55 10.45
N LYS A 239 12.18 2.10 9.95
CA LYS A 239 12.35 3.55 9.75
C LYS A 239 11.24 4.14 8.88
N ASN A 240 10.91 3.47 7.77
CA ASN A 240 9.92 3.95 6.82
C ASN A 240 8.53 4.02 7.44
N THR A 241 8.10 2.96 8.13
CA THR A 241 6.81 2.97 8.84
C THR A 241 6.79 3.97 10.00
N TYR A 242 7.89 4.14 10.72
CA TYR A 242 8.00 5.14 11.80
C TYR A 242 7.83 6.58 11.27
N ASP A 243 8.58 6.95 10.24
CA ASP A 243 8.49 8.30 9.64
C ASP A 243 7.14 8.53 8.98
N CYS A 244 6.57 7.49 8.36
CA CYS A 244 5.27 7.57 7.69
C CYS A 244 4.14 7.98 8.65
N ILE A 245 4.29 7.75 9.97
CA ILE A 245 3.35 8.26 10.98
C ILE A 245 3.20 9.76 10.85
N LYS A 246 4.32 10.50 10.87
CA LYS A 246 4.32 11.94 10.63
C LYS A 246 3.76 12.27 9.25
N ALA A 247 4.18 11.54 8.21
CA ALA A 247 3.76 11.81 6.84
C ALA A 247 2.24 11.72 6.67
N PHE A 248 1.57 10.73 7.29
CA PHE A 248 0.12 10.58 7.17
C PHE A 248 -0.66 11.48 8.14
N SER A 249 -0.13 11.75 9.34
CA SER A 249 -0.90 12.47 10.36
C SER A 249 -0.75 13.98 10.30
N GLU A 250 0.46 14.47 10.01
CA GLU A 250 0.81 15.89 10.16
C GLU A 250 0.74 16.66 8.84
N THR A 251 0.82 15.97 7.69
CA THR A 251 0.70 16.60 6.38
C THR A 251 -0.70 17.21 6.19
N ASP A 252 -0.76 18.48 5.84
CA ASP A 252 -1.98 19.17 5.43
C ASP A 252 -2.16 19.08 3.91
N PHE A 253 -3.24 18.43 3.48
CA PHE A 253 -3.65 18.27 2.09
C PHE A 253 -4.72 19.28 1.67
N SER A 254 -5.08 20.25 2.52
CA SER A 254 -6.17 21.20 2.22
C SER A 254 -5.95 21.99 0.94
N ALA A 255 -4.71 22.38 0.67
CA ALA A 255 -4.35 23.06 -0.58
C ALA A 255 -4.36 22.09 -1.78
N ASP A 256 -3.99 20.84 -1.57
CA ASP A 256 -3.99 19.80 -2.60
C ASP A 256 -5.41 19.51 -3.07
N LEU A 257 -6.33 19.28 -2.13
CA LEU A 257 -7.74 18.98 -2.41
C LEU A 257 -8.43 20.08 -3.23
N LYS A 258 -8.12 21.36 -2.97
CA LYS A 258 -8.70 22.50 -3.72
C LYS A 258 -8.24 22.57 -5.18
N LYS A 259 -7.08 21.97 -5.52
CA LYS A 259 -6.55 21.94 -6.89
C LYS A 259 -7.17 20.83 -7.73
N ILE A 260 -7.71 19.79 -7.10
CA ILE A 260 -8.29 18.64 -7.82
C ILE A 260 -9.56 19.07 -8.56
N ASP A 261 -9.57 18.82 -9.87
CA ASP A 261 -10.62 19.26 -10.81
C ASP A 261 -11.42 18.11 -11.45
N ILE A 262 -10.98 16.87 -11.26
CA ILE A 262 -11.65 15.66 -11.74
C ILE A 262 -12.73 15.15 -10.76
N PRO A 263 -13.66 14.27 -11.19
CA PRO A 263 -14.59 13.61 -10.30
C PRO A 263 -13.89 12.81 -9.19
N MET A 264 -14.36 13.00 -7.95
CA MET A 264 -13.81 12.37 -6.75
C MET A 264 -14.86 11.57 -5.99
N LEU A 265 -14.55 10.31 -5.71
CA LEU A 265 -15.28 9.51 -4.72
C LEU A 265 -14.63 9.69 -3.34
N VAL A 266 -15.39 10.05 -2.32
CA VAL A 266 -14.94 10.00 -0.92
C VAL A 266 -15.79 8.95 -0.22
N LEU A 267 -15.18 7.89 0.30
CA LEU A 267 -15.90 6.77 0.92
C LEU A 267 -15.32 6.50 2.29
N HIS A 268 -16.17 6.48 3.33
CA HIS A 268 -15.72 6.35 4.71
C HIS A 268 -16.73 5.62 5.59
N GLY A 269 -16.27 4.85 6.56
CA GLY A 269 -17.10 4.32 7.64
C GLY A 269 -17.36 5.38 8.72
N ASP A 270 -18.59 5.51 9.23
CA ASP A 270 -18.85 6.45 10.33
C ASP A 270 -18.46 5.92 11.72
N ASP A 271 -18.02 4.67 11.82
CA ASP A 271 -17.45 4.05 13.03
C ASP A 271 -15.94 3.78 12.91
N ASP A 272 -15.25 4.52 12.04
CA ASP A 272 -13.80 4.44 11.84
C ASP A 272 -13.04 4.95 13.10
N GLN A 273 -12.33 4.04 13.76
CA GLN A 273 -11.54 4.31 14.98
C GLN A 273 -10.08 4.73 14.69
N ILE A 274 -9.64 4.72 13.43
CA ILE A 274 -8.27 5.07 13.04
C ILE A 274 -8.24 6.48 12.45
N VAL A 275 -9.13 6.76 11.49
CA VAL A 275 -9.23 8.04 10.80
C VAL A 275 -10.63 8.63 11.02
N PRO A 276 -10.77 9.61 11.95
CA PRO A 276 -12.08 10.17 12.28
C PRO A 276 -12.77 10.83 11.08
N ILE A 277 -13.98 10.39 10.75
CA ILE A 277 -14.73 10.79 9.54
C ILE A 277 -14.94 12.31 9.41
N ASP A 278 -15.19 13.01 10.53
CA ASP A 278 -15.51 14.44 10.52
C ASP A 278 -14.31 15.31 10.13
N ALA A 279 -13.14 14.99 10.67
CA ALA A 279 -11.87 15.69 10.39
C ALA A 279 -11.21 15.22 9.08
N SER A 280 -11.71 14.13 8.47
CA SER A 280 -11.21 13.56 7.23
C SER A 280 -12.24 13.64 6.10
N ALA A 281 -12.93 12.57 5.75
CA ALA A 281 -13.82 12.48 4.59
C ALA A 281 -14.84 13.61 4.48
N LYS A 282 -15.54 13.98 5.57
CA LYS A 282 -16.51 15.09 5.52
C LYS A 282 -15.85 16.44 5.30
N ALA A 283 -14.65 16.66 5.85
CA ALA A 283 -13.88 17.87 5.62
C ALA A 283 -13.30 17.89 4.19
N ALA A 284 -12.76 16.78 3.70
CA ALA A 284 -12.21 16.65 2.36
C ALA A 284 -13.28 16.86 1.28
N ALA A 285 -14.46 16.26 1.44
CA ALA A 285 -15.57 16.41 0.51
C ALA A 285 -16.04 17.87 0.36
N LYS A 286 -15.88 18.71 1.40
CA LYS A 286 -16.19 20.16 1.33
C LYS A 286 -15.12 20.97 0.57
N LEU A 287 -13.88 20.48 0.53
CA LEU A 287 -12.77 21.17 -0.15
C LEU A 287 -12.65 20.79 -1.63
N LEU A 288 -13.06 19.57 -1.97
CA LEU A 288 -13.08 19.05 -3.33
C LEU A 288 -14.23 19.67 -4.14
N LYS A 289 -13.94 20.09 -5.38
CA LYS A 289 -14.94 20.72 -6.27
C LYS A 289 -16.03 19.74 -6.72
N ASN A 290 -15.64 18.51 -7.03
CA ASN A 290 -16.48 17.49 -7.66
C ASN A 290 -16.52 16.20 -6.84
N ALA A 291 -16.88 16.29 -5.56
CA ALA A 291 -16.91 15.14 -4.65
C ALA A 291 -18.29 14.48 -4.54
N LYS A 292 -18.30 13.15 -4.59
CA LYS A 292 -19.39 12.30 -4.11
C LYS A 292 -18.95 11.67 -2.79
N LEU A 293 -19.56 12.09 -1.67
CA LEU A 293 -19.36 11.46 -0.37
C LEU A 293 -20.31 10.25 -0.21
N VAL A 294 -19.76 9.10 0.14
CA VAL A 294 -20.48 7.87 0.49
C VAL A 294 -20.08 7.46 1.90
N VAL A 295 -21.06 7.36 2.79
CA VAL A 295 -20.83 6.93 4.18
C VAL A 295 -21.34 5.51 4.35
N TYR A 296 -20.53 4.65 4.98
CA TYR A 296 -20.91 3.30 5.36
C TYR A 296 -21.27 3.27 6.84
N PRO A 297 -22.56 3.17 7.20
CA PRO A 297 -22.97 3.15 8.60
C PRO A 297 -22.38 1.95 9.36
N GLY A 298 -21.76 2.21 10.51
CA GLY A 298 -21.13 1.23 11.38
C GLY A 298 -19.82 0.63 10.85
N ALA A 299 -19.34 1.04 9.67
CA ALA A 299 -18.17 0.41 9.07
C ALA A 299 -16.86 0.87 9.74
N PRO A 300 -15.86 -0.03 9.85
CA PRO A 300 -14.56 0.26 10.43
C PRO A 300 -13.65 0.98 9.44
N HIS A 301 -12.41 1.25 9.88
CA HIS A 301 -11.35 1.74 8.99
C HIS A 301 -11.08 0.76 7.84
N GLY A 302 -10.81 -0.52 8.17
CA GLY A 302 -10.55 -1.62 7.23
C GLY A 302 -11.79 -2.12 6.48
N LEU A 303 -12.57 -1.20 5.90
CA LEU A 303 -13.75 -1.49 5.09
C LEU A 303 -13.42 -2.14 3.74
N THR A 304 -12.16 -2.07 3.30
CA THR A 304 -11.63 -2.80 2.14
C THR A 304 -11.78 -4.31 2.28
N ASP A 305 -11.74 -4.81 3.51
CA ASP A 305 -11.89 -6.22 3.85
C ASP A 305 -13.28 -6.54 4.40
N THR A 306 -13.73 -5.78 5.41
CA THR A 306 -14.97 -6.07 6.14
C THR A 306 -16.23 -5.79 5.32
N HIS A 307 -16.13 -4.91 4.31
CA HIS A 307 -17.24 -4.50 3.44
C HIS A 307 -16.86 -4.64 1.96
N LYS A 308 -16.00 -5.62 1.64
CA LYS A 308 -15.37 -5.76 0.32
C LYS A 308 -16.35 -5.79 -0.84
N ASP A 309 -17.47 -6.52 -0.72
CA ASP A 309 -18.45 -6.63 -1.81
C ASP A 309 -19.15 -5.31 -2.09
N ARG A 310 -19.51 -4.57 -1.03
CA ARG A 310 -20.14 -3.25 -1.15
C ARG A 310 -19.14 -2.25 -1.73
N LEU A 311 -17.90 -2.25 -1.25
CA LEU A 311 -16.85 -1.38 -1.77
C LEU A 311 -16.60 -1.67 -3.25
N ASN A 312 -16.45 -2.94 -3.63
CA ASN A 312 -16.23 -3.38 -5.00
C ASN A 312 -17.33 -2.87 -5.94
N ALA A 313 -18.60 -2.99 -5.52
CA ALA A 313 -19.74 -2.50 -6.29
C ALA A 313 -19.71 -0.96 -6.45
N ASP A 314 -19.44 -0.22 -5.38
CA ASP A 314 -19.38 1.24 -5.41
C ASP A 314 -18.21 1.76 -6.28
N LEU A 315 -17.04 1.12 -6.19
CA LEU A 315 -15.89 1.44 -7.04
C LEU A 315 -16.23 1.20 -8.52
N LEU A 316 -16.77 0.04 -8.86
CA LEU A 316 -17.15 -0.29 -10.23
C LEU A 316 -18.20 0.69 -10.79
N ALA A 317 -19.22 1.02 -9.99
CA ALA A 317 -20.24 1.98 -10.38
C ALA A 317 -19.65 3.39 -10.63
N PHE A 318 -18.77 3.86 -9.76
CA PHE A 318 -18.12 5.15 -9.91
C PHE A 318 -17.18 5.21 -11.12
N ILE A 319 -16.43 4.14 -11.39
CA ILE A 319 -15.56 4.10 -12.57
C ILE A 319 -16.39 4.16 -13.86
N LYS A 320 -17.52 3.43 -13.92
CA LYS A 320 -18.37 3.33 -15.12
C LYS A 320 -19.28 4.54 -15.38
N GLY A 321 -19.73 5.25 -14.34
CA GLY A 321 -20.57 6.46 -14.48
C GLY A 321 -19.74 7.71 -14.45
#